data_AF-A0A7J8QJQ6-F1
#
_entry.id   AF-A0A7J8QJQ6-F1
#
_cell.length_a   1.000
_cell.length_b   1.000
_cell.length_c   1.000
_cell.angle_alpha   90.00
_cell.angle_beta   90.00
_cell.angle_gamma   90.00
#
_symmetry.space_group_name_H-M   'P 1'
#
loop_
_entity.id
_entity.type
_entity.pdbx_description
1 polymer ?
#
loop_
_entity_poly.entity_id
_entity_poly.type
_entity_poly.pdbx_seq_one_letter_code
_entity_poly.pdbx_strand_id
1 'polypeptide(L)'
;MYDGPDTSSLYWPDVDNTIFGNGRMSYNSNRVASLDDVGRFSSSDQLEFSASDLGLGIKRRLTIDYDGNLRLYSLNYVTGLRTITWEAVLQ
;
A
#
# COMPACT_ATOMS: atom_id res chain seq x y z
N MET A 1 -14.66 0.93 -20.80
CA MET A 1 -13.40 1.62 -20.48
C MET A 1 -12.28 0.70 -20.88
N TYR A 2 -11.33 1.18 -21.67
CA TYR A 2 -10.22 0.37 -22.20
C TYR A 2 -9.00 0.63 -21.32
N ASP A 3 -8.63 -0.36 -20.51
CA ASP A 3 -7.36 -0.38 -19.78
C ASP A 3 -6.26 -0.73 -20.79
N GLY A 4 -5.61 0.30 -21.34
CA GLY A 4 -4.47 0.15 -22.23
C GLY A 4 -3.21 -0.36 -21.49
N PRO A 5 -2.14 -0.75 -22.20
CA PRO A 5 -0.91 -1.27 -21.59
C PRO A 5 -0.22 -0.31 -20.59
N ASP A 6 -0.57 0.99 -20.62
CA ASP A 6 -0.11 2.01 -19.67
C ASP A 6 -0.94 2.06 -18.38
N THR A 7 -1.98 1.22 -18.26
CA THR A 7 -2.76 1.07 -17.04
C THR A 7 -2.28 -0.16 -16.27
N SER A 8 -1.61 0.07 -15.13
CA SER A 8 -1.31 -1.00 -14.20
C SER A 8 -2.61 -1.60 -13.67
N SER A 9 -2.72 -2.93 -13.61
CA SER A 9 -3.86 -3.60 -12.99
C SER A 9 -4.01 -3.20 -11.52
N LEU A 10 -5.24 -3.20 -10.99
CA LEU A 10 -5.50 -2.88 -9.58
C LEU A 10 -4.76 -3.88 -8.68
N TYR A 11 -3.95 -3.39 -7.73
CA TYR A 11 -3.30 -4.24 -6.75
C TYR A 11 -4.34 -4.91 -5.84
N TRP A 12 -4.28 -6.25 -5.72
CA TRP A 12 -5.30 -7.07 -5.06
C TRP A 12 -4.70 -7.98 -3.98
N PRO A 13 -4.80 -7.61 -2.69
CA PRO A 13 -4.18 -8.40 -1.62
C PRO A 13 -4.99 -9.64 -1.22
N ASP A 14 -6.32 -9.52 -1.13
CA ASP A 14 -7.19 -10.63 -0.72
C ASP A 14 -7.96 -11.18 -1.93
N VAL A 15 -7.46 -12.30 -2.47
CA VAL A 15 -8.03 -12.99 -3.64
C VAL A 15 -9.41 -13.60 -3.41
N ASP A 16 -9.81 -13.80 -2.15
CA ASP A 16 -11.08 -14.44 -1.80
C ASP A 16 -12.24 -13.43 -1.76
N ASN A 17 -11.93 -12.13 -1.70
CA ASN A 17 -12.90 -11.04 -1.70
C ASN A 17 -13.01 -10.33 -3.06
N THR A 18 -14.17 -9.73 -3.30
CA THR A 18 -14.41 -8.88 -4.49
C THR A 18 -13.87 -7.47 -4.30
N ILE A 19 -13.73 -6.69 -5.38
CA ILE A 19 -13.31 -5.27 -5.38
C ILE A 19 -14.03 -4.45 -4.31
N PHE A 20 -15.34 -4.54 -4.29
CA PHE A 20 -16.18 -3.85 -3.32
C PHE A 20 -16.13 -4.50 -1.93
N GLY A 21 -15.90 -5.81 -1.85
CA GLY A 21 -15.70 -6.54 -0.59
C GLY A 21 -14.51 -6.02 0.21
N ASN A 22 -13.42 -5.66 -0.47
CA ASN A 22 -12.27 -5.00 0.18
C ASN A 22 -12.43 -3.47 0.30
N GLY A 23 -13.64 -2.94 0.11
CA GLY A 23 -13.93 -1.51 0.21
C GLY A 23 -13.23 -0.65 -0.84
N ARG A 24 -12.86 -1.23 -1.99
CA ARG A 24 -12.16 -0.50 -3.07
C ARG A 24 -13.11 -0.06 -4.18
N MET A 25 -12.72 1.00 -4.89
CA MET A 25 -13.45 1.46 -6.08
C MET A 25 -12.66 1.22 -7.37
N SER A 26 -13.16 0.36 -8.26
CA SER A 26 -12.60 0.12 -9.61
C SER A 26 -12.95 1.20 -10.64
N TYR A 27 -13.93 2.05 -10.34
CA TYR A 27 -14.45 3.05 -11.30
C TYR A 27 -13.62 4.33 -11.35
N ASN A 28 -12.50 4.41 -10.62
CA ASN A 28 -11.67 5.60 -10.60
C ASN A 28 -10.46 5.42 -11.54
N SER A 29 -10.52 6.05 -12.71
CA SER A 29 -9.39 6.13 -13.64
C SER A 29 -8.30 7.11 -13.17
N ASN A 30 -8.56 7.89 -12.11
CA ASN A 30 -7.51 8.65 -11.45
C ASN A 30 -6.70 7.71 -10.54
N ARG A 31 -5.39 7.57 -10.78
CA ARG A 31 -4.51 6.60 -10.12
C ARG A 31 -3.45 7.34 -9.30
N VAL A 32 -3.89 7.93 -8.19
CA VAL A 32 -3.03 8.74 -7.31
C VAL A 32 -2.97 8.06 -5.95
N ALA A 33 -1.75 7.93 -5.42
CA ALA A 33 -1.51 7.47 -4.08
C ALA A 33 -0.44 8.36 -3.43
N SER A 34 -0.59 8.58 -2.13
CA SER A 34 0.33 9.37 -1.32
C SER A 34 0.64 8.63 -0.04
N LEU A 35 1.93 8.62 0.34
CA LEU A 35 2.40 8.28 1.67
C LEU A 35 2.95 9.58 2.28
N ASP A 36 2.37 10.02 3.38
CA ASP A 36 2.82 11.24 4.06
C ASP A 36 4.03 11.00 4.98
N ASP A 37 4.58 12.10 5.49
CA ASP A 37 5.80 12.08 6.33
C ASP A 37 5.59 11.41 7.70
N VAL A 38 4.34 11.28 8.18
CA VAL A 38 4.04 10.58 9.45
C VAL A 38 3.83 9.09 9.26
N GLY A 39 3.56 8.63 8.03
CA GLY A 39 3.36 7.22 7.69
C GLY A 39 1.90 6.84 7.44
N ARG A 40 1.04 7.79 7.06
CA ARG A 40 -0.31 7.51 6.56
C ARG A 40 -0.29 7.41 5.05
N PHE A 41 -0.90 6.36 4.54
CA PHE A 41 -1.12 6.13 3.12
C PHE A 41 -2.58 6.39 2.77
N SER A 42 -2.80 7.00 1.62
CA SER A 42 -4.11 7.10 0.98
C SER A 42 -3.98 6.99 -0.53
N SER A 43 -5.01 6.44 -1.16
CA SER A 43 -5.10 6.35 -2.62
C SER A 43 -6.51 6.61 -3.12
N SER A 44 -6.59 6.96 -4.41
CA SER A 44 -7.83 7.30 -5.10
C SER A 44 -8.81 6.11 -5.26
N ASP A 45 -8.35 4.88 -5.07
CA ASP A 45 -9.16 3.65 -5.01
C ASP A 45 -9.66 3.32 -3.59
N GLN A 46 -9.53 4.27 -2.64
CA GLN A 46 -9.96 4.18 -1.23
C GLN A 46 -9.12 3.27 -0.33
N LEU A 47 -7.95 2.80 -0.77
CA LEU A 47 -7.03 2.15 0.16
C LEU A 47 -6.43 3.20 1.10
N GLU A 48 -6.73 3.07 2.39
CA GLU A 48 -6.12 3.86 3.46
C GLU A 48 -5.52 2.94 4.51
N PHE A 49 -4.31 3.27 4.96
CA PHE A 49 -3.68 2.60 6.10
C PHE A 49 -2.65 3.50 6.77
N SER A 50 -2.22 3.10 7.96
CA SER A 50 -1.17 3.78 8.71
C SER A 50 -0.10 2.78 9.11
N ALA A 51 1.16 3.22 9.08
CA ALA A 51 2.25 2.47 9.68
C ALA A 51 2.00 2.26 11.19
N SER A 52 2.35 1.10 11.73
CA SER A 52 2.28 0.84 13.18
C SER A 52 3.20 1.74 14.01
N ASP A 53 4.21 2.32 13.37
CA ASP A 53 5.22 3.21 13.96
C ASP A 53 5.03 4.67 13.52
N LEU A 54 3.78 5.15 13.45
CA LEU A 54 3.46 6.54 13.08
C LEU A 54 4.43 7.53 13.74
N GLY A 55 5.01 8.40 12.92
CA GLY A 55 6.04 9.33 13.37
C GLY A 55 6.79 10.00 12.23
N LEU A 56 7.18 11.25 12.49
CA LEU A 56 7.97 12.07 11.57
C LEU A 56 9.42 11.57 11.48
N GLY A 57 10.05 11.78 10.32
CA GLY A 57 11.48 11.52 10.10
C GLY A 57 11.86 10.05 9.89
N ILE A 58 10.89 9.13 10.00
CA ILE A 58 11.10 7.70 9.71
C ILE A 58 11.09 7.52 8.20
N LYS A 59 12.20 7.02 7.64
CA LYS A 59 12.29 6.72 6.21
C LYS A 59 11.55 5.43 5.91
N ARG A 60 10.55 5.52 5.02
CA ARG A 60 9.67 4.40 4.69
C ARG A 60 9.81 3.98 3.22
N ARG A 61 9.53 2.71 2.96
CA ARG A 61 9.45 2.15 1.59
C ARG A 61 8.23 1.27 1.50
N LEU A 62 7.33 1.59 0.59
CA LEU A 62 6.22 0.75 0.20
C LEU A 62 6.70 -0.20 -0.92
N THR A 63 6.44 -1.51 -0.81
CA THR A 63 6.98 -2.51 -1.74
C THR A 63 5.99 -3.64 -1.93
N ILE A 64 5.80 -4.08 -3.17
CA ILE A 64 5.18 -5.38 -3.47
C ILE A 64 6.31 -6.40 -3.45
N ASP A 65 6.29 -7.30 -2.49
CA ASP A 65 7.30 -8.35 -2.38
C ASP A 65 7.04 -9.48 -3.38
N TYR A 66 7.96 -10.45 -3.44
CA TYR A 66 7.93 -11.56 -4.39
C TYR A 66 6.68 -12.45 -4.26
N ASP A 67 6.05 -12.45 -3.08
CA ASP A 67 4.82 -13.17 -2.78
C ASP A 67 3.56 -12.41 -3.24
N GLY A 68 3.73 -11.23 -3.83
CA GLY A 68 2.62 -10.37 -4.25
C GLY A 68 1.96 -9.61 -3.09
N ASN A 69 2.47 -9.70 -1.86
CA ASN A 69 1.94 -8.93 -0.75
C ASN A 69 2.57 -7.53 -0.70
N LEU A 70 1.75 -6.50 -0.51
CA LEU A 70 2.16 -5.11 -0.39
C LEU A 70 2.48 -4.84 1.06
N ARG A 71 3.73 -4.42 1.31
CA ARG A 71 4.24 -4.14 2.66
C ARG A 71 4.84 -2.76 2.74
N LEU A 72 4.59 -2.11 3.86
CA LEU A 72 5.27 -0.88 4.26
C LEU A 72 6.42 -1.25 5.19
N TYR A 73 7.61 -0.82 4.81
CA TYR A 73 8.82 -0.99 5.61
C TYR A 73 9.27 0.34 6.19
N SER A 74 9.53 0.38 7.49
CA SER A 74 10.22 1.49 8.14
C SER A 74 11.70 1.16 8.36
N LEU A 75 12.58 2.13 8.09
CA LEU A 75 14.00 2.01 8.39
C LEU A 75 14.25 2.32 9.86
N ASN A 76 14.77 1.36 10.61
CA ASN A 76 15.28 1.60 11.95
C ASN A 76 16.71 2.16 11.83
N TYR A 77 16.90 3.44 12.16
CA TYR A 77 18.19 4.11 12.04
C TYR A 77 19.27 3.61 13.01
N VAL A 78 18.88 2.97 14.11
CA VAL A 78 19.84 2.43 15.10
C VAL A 78 20.46 1.14 14.57
N THR A 79 19.64 0.26 13.98
CA THR A 79 20.06 -1.07 13.53
C THR A 79 20.36 -1.13 12.03
N GLY A 80 19.91 -0.16 11.24
CA GLY A 80 19.97 -0.16 9.78
C GLY A 80 18.99 -1.13 9.11
N LEU A 81 18.19 -1.86 9.90
CA LEU A 81 17.25 -2.86 9.40
C LEU A 81 15.92 -2.21 8.98
N ARG A 82 15.23 -2.88 8.06
CA ARG A 82 13.87 -2.54 7.64
C ARG A 82 12.89 -3.45 8.35
N THR A 83 11.92 -2.88 9.03
CA THR A 83 10.86 -3.62 9.73
C THR A 83 9.53 -3.39 9.04
N ILE A 84 8.71 -4.44 8.93
CA ILE A 84 7.34 -4.34 8.41
C ILE A 84 6.52 -3.57 9.46
N THR A 85 5.88 -2.50 9.02
CA THR A 85 5.01 -1.66 9.87
C THR A 85 3.58 -1.61 9.38
N TRP A 86 3.33 -2.17 8.19
CA TRP A 86 2.01 -2.51 7.71
C TRP A 86 2.14 -3.55 6.59
N GLU A 87 1.15 -4.45 6.47
CA GLU A 87 1.03 -5.38 5.35
C GLU A 87 -0.44 -5.57 4.96
N ALA A 88 -0.67 -5.82 3.67
CA ALA A 88 -2.01 -5.94 3.14
C ALA A 88 -2.69 -7.26 3.50
N VAL A 89 -1.90 -8.34 3.57
CA VAL A 89 -2.33 -9.67 4.03
C VAL A 89 -1.45 -10.08 5.19
N LEU A 90 -2.05 -10.40 6.34
CA LEU A 90 -1.34 -10.98 7.48
C LEU A 90 -0.94 -12.42 7.15
N GLN A 91 0.29 -12.77 7.50
CA GLN A 91 0.85 -14.11 7.29
C GLN A 91 0.69 -15.03 8.51
#